data_AF-A0AA38NWN3-F1
#
_entry.id   AF-A0AA38NWN3-F1
#
_cell.length_a   1.000
_cell.length_b   1.000
_cell.length_c   1.000
_cell.angle_alpha   90.00
_cell.angle_beta   90.00
_cell.angle_gamma   90.00
#
_symmetry.space_group_name_H-M   'P 1'
#
loop_
_entity.id
_entity.type
_entity.pdbx_description
1 polymer ?
#
loop_
_entity_poly.entity_id
_entity_poly.type
_entity_poly.pdbx_seq_one_letter_code
_entity_poly.pdbx_strand_id
1 'polypeptide(L)'
;MSYQTGNPSYDMQATASGMFNNAHNFTITDSVFNAAGRDVVTQYYLSTEEESKLKEWLAAPDCSTNYTAALNKRVGGTGQWIFEDPTYLEWKKGGSILWIHGKGNVYLISTDQI
;
A
#
# COMPACT_ATOMS: atom_id res chain seq x y z
N MET A 1 20.17 53.51 0.36
CA MET A 1 20.51 52.63 -0.77
C MET A 1 20.89 51.28 -0.20
N SER A 2 20.00 50.29 -0.32
CA SER A 2 20.20 48.93 0.17
C SER A 2 20.43 48.01 -1.03
N TYR A 3 21.56 47.28 -1.03
CA TYR A 3 21.83 46.27 -2.05
C TYR A 3 21.08 44.98 -1.67
N GLN A 4 20.22 44.50 -2.55
CA GLN A 4 19.67 43.15 -2.41
C GLN A 4 20.74 42.14 -2.83
N THR A 5 21.27 41.39 -1.87
CA THR A 5 22.14 40.24 -2.14
C THR A 5 21.25 39.03 -2.45
N GLY A 6 20.58 39.05 -3.60
CA GLY A 6 20.01 37.82 -4.14
C GLY A 6 21.16 36.96 -4.64
N ASN A 7 21.37 35.78 -4.05
CA ASN A 7 22.36 34.82 -4.54
C ASN A 7 21.76 34.11 -5.76
N PRO A 8 22.23 34.36 -7.00
CA PRO A 8 21.75 33.61 -8.15
C PRO A 8 22.18 32.14 -8.04
N SER A 9 21.22 31.23 -8.20
CA SER A 9 21.49 29.79 -8.31
C SER A 9 21.91 29.49 -9.76
N TYR A 10 23.08 28.90 -9.94
CA TYR A 10 23.59 28.49 -11.25
C TYR A 10 23.59 26.97 -11.35
N ASP A 11 22.71 26.41 -12.18
CA ASP A 11 22.74 24.98 -12.49
C ASP A 11 23.89 24.66 -13.45
N MET A 12 24.89 23.93 -12.96
CA MET A 12 25.96 23.39 -13.80
C MET A 12 25.58 22.01 -14.32
N GLN A 13 25.16 21.93 -15.59
CA GLN A 13 24.96 20.67 -16.30
C GLN A 13 26.25 20.26 -17.00
N ALA A 14 26.74 19.06 -16.73
CA ALA A 14 27.94 18.57 -17.39
C ALA A 14 27.84 17.09 -17.73
N THR A 15 28.30 16.76 -18.93
CA THR A 15 27.86 15.56 -19.64
C THR A 15 28.94 14.54 -19.94
N ALA A 16 30.23 14.77 -19.66
CA ALA A 16 31.23 13.70 -19.81
C ALA A 16 32.57 13.98 -19.10
N SER A 17 33.22 12.89 -18.70
CA SER A 17 34.52 12.75 -18.04
C SER A 17 35.55 13.82 -18.40
N GLY A 18 35.79 14.77 -17.49
CA GLY A 18 36.91 15.70 -17.61
C GLY A 18 36.75 17.07 -16.95
N MET A 19 35.62 17.34 -16.29
CA MET A 19 35.31 18.65 -15.70
C MET A 19 36.39 19.21 -14.77
N PHE A 20 37.09 18.35 -14.04
CA PHE A 20 38.07 18.74 -13.03
C PHE A 20 39.48 18.24 -13.34
N ASN A 21 39.79 18.03 -14.62
CA ASN A 21 41.14 17.59 -15.01
C ASN A 21 42.17 18.65 -14.60
N ASN A 22 43.13 18.26 -13.75
CA ASN A 22 44.19 19.09 -13.16
C ASN A 22 43.76 20.12 -12.10
N ALA A 23 42.51 20.07 -11.63
CA ALA A 23 42.09 20.90 -10.51
C ALA A 23 42.76 20.42 -9.20
N HIS A 24 43.33 21.36 -8.43
CA HIS A 24 43.78 21.12 -7.06
C HIS A 24 43.18 22.18 -6.13
N ASN A 25 42.93 21.82 -4.87
CA ASN A 25 42.35 22.70 -3.82
C ASN A 25 40.98 23.31 -4.15
N PHE A 26 40.01 22.53 -4.62
CA PHE A 26 38.62 23.00 -4.74
C PHE A 26 37.71 22.31 -3.72
N THR A 27 36.72 23.07 -3.22
CA THR A 27 35.67 22.57 -2.33
C THR A 27 34.32 22.85 -2.96
N ILE A 28 33.46 21.84 -3.01
CA ILE A 28 32.07 21.98 -3.43
C ILE A 28 31.22 21.97 -2.15
N THR A 29 30.58 23.09 -1.84
CA THR A 29 29.63 23.21 -0.73
C THR A 29 28.20 23.29 -1.25
N ASP A 30 27.24 22.80 -0.48
CA ASP A 30 25.79 22.97 -0.69
C ASP A 30 25.27 22.52 -2.08
N SER A 31 25.95 21.56 -2.73
CA SER A 31 25.60 21.07 -4.06
C SER A 31 24.84 19.73 -4.02
N VAL A 32 23.93 19.54 -4.99
CA VAL A 32 23.15 18.30 -5.17
C VAL A 32 23.67 17.55 -6.40
N PHE A 33 24.18 16.33 -6.20
CA PHE A 33 24.61 15.45 -7.30
C PHE A 33 23.44 14.58 -7.78
N ASN A 34 22.75 15.03 -8.82
CA ASN A 34 21.68 14.26 -9.45
C ASN A 34 22.29 13.29 -10.48
N ALA A 35 22.45 12.01 -10.13
CA ALA A 35 22.80 10.98 -11.10
C ALA A 35 21.60 10.71 -12.01
N ALA A 36 21.48 11.46 -13.11
CA ALA A 36 20.45 11.25 -14.12
C ALA A 36 20.65 9.88 -14.78
N GLY A 37 20.04 8.83 -14.23
CA GLY A 37 20.03 7.50 -14.85
C GLY A 37 20.15 6.29 -13.92
N ARG A 38 20.21 6.44 -12.60
CA ARG A 38 19.98 5.30 -11.69
C ARG A 38 18.76 5.56 -10.83
N ASP A 39 17.76 4.70 -10.98
CA ASP A 39 16.78 4.47 -9.94
C ASP A 39 17.56 4.07 -8.68
N VAL A 40 17.61 4.97 -7.69
CA VAL A 40 18.15 4.61 -6.38
C VAL A 40 17.11 3.69 -5.78
N VAL A 41 17.26 2.39 -6.01
CA VAL A 41 16.50 1.37 -5.28
C VAL A 41 16.89 1.53 -3.82
N THR A 42 16.08 2.28 -3.09
CA THR A 42 16.23 2.47 -1.66
C THR A 42 15.76 1.16 -1.04
N GLN A 43 16.69 0.27 -0.70
CA GLN A 43 16.36 -1.00 -0.08
C GLN A 43 15.96 -0.74 1.38
N TYR A 44 14.66 -0.81 1.66
CA TYR A 44 14.15 -0.75 3.03
C TYR A 44 14.37 -2.10 3.71
N TYR A 45 15.34 -2.16 4.62
CA TYR A 45 15.51 -3.28 5.53
C TYR A 45 14.61 -3.07 6.73
N LEU A 46 13.53 -3.86 6.82
CA LEU A 46 12.74 -3.97 8.03
C LEU A 46 13.52 -4.80 9.06
N SER A 47 13.62 -4.30 10.28
CA SER A 47 14.04 -5.12 11.41
C SER A 47 13.00 -6.23 11.67
N THR A 48 13.42 -7.31 12.36
CA THR A 48 12.49 -8.39 12.75
C THR A 48 11.32 -7.86 13.58
N GLU A 49 11.51 -6.80 14.36
CA GLU A 49 10.45 -6.17 15.15
C GLU A 49 9.43 -5.44 14.26
N GLU A 50 9.90 -4.65 13.29
CA GLU A 50 9.01 -3.95 12.35
C GLU A 50 8.26 -4.93 11.45
N GLU A 51 8.90 -6.02 11.03
CA GLU A 51 8.24 -7.11 10.30
C GLU A 51 7.13 -7.76 11.15
N SER A 52 7.38 -7.98 12.44
CA SER A 52 6.37 -8.53 13.35
C SER A 52 5.17 -7.60 13.51
N LYS A 53 5.40 -6.29 13.68
CA LYS A 53 4.33 -5.29 13.79
C LYS A 53 3.52 -5.20 12.50
N LEU A 54 4.18 -5.27 11.35
CA LEU A 54 3.50 -5.27 10.06
C LEU A 54 2.63 -6.52 9.89
N LYS A 55 3.16 -7.70 10.27
CA LYS A 55 2.39 -8.95 10.23
C LYS A 55 1.19 -8.92 11.16
N GLU A 56 1.33 -8.34 12.35
CA GLU A 56 0.23 -8.16 13.29
C GLU A 56 -0.81 -7.18 12.75
N TRP A 57 -0.38 -6.07 12.12
CA TRP A 57 -1.30 -5.13 11.48
C TRP A 57 -2.06 -5.74 10.30
N LEU A 58 -1.39 -6.59 9.52
CA LEU A 58 -2.00 -7.35 8.41
C LEU A 58 -2.79 -8.57 8.88
N ALA A 59 -2.67 -8.96 10.15
CA ALA A 59 -3.36 -10.12 10.67
C ALA A 59 -4.87 -9.88 10.65
N ALA A 60 -5.61 -10.82 10.07
CA ALA A 60 -7.05 -10.76 10.14
C ALA A 60 -7.51 -10.85 11.61
N PRO A 61 -8.54 -10.09 12.02
CA PRO A 61 -9.15 -10.25 13.34
C PRO A 61 -9.66 -11.68 13.54
N ASP A 62 -9.64 -12.15 14.78
CA ASP A 62 -10.27 -13.44 15.10
C ASP A 62 -11.78 -13.37 14.80
N CYS A 63 -12.20 -14.11 13.78
CA CYS A 63 -13.57 -14.16 13.32
C CYS A 63 -14.42 -15.21 14.08
N SER A 64 -13.84 -15.96 15.02
CA SER A 64 -14.50 -17.06 15.74
C SER A 64 -15.81 -16.64 16.44
N THR A 65 -15.79 -15.48 17.09
CA THR A 65 -16.93 -14.93 17.82
C THR A 65 -18.06 -14.57 16.85
N ASN A 66 -17.73 -13.86 15.76
CA ASN A 66 -18.69 -13.49 14.72
C ASN A 66 -19.26 -14.72 14.02
N TYR A 67 -18.42 -15.71 13.72
CA TYR A 67 -18.83 -16.99 13.15
C TYR A 67 -19.82 -17.70 14.06
N THR A 68 -19.51 -17.82 15.36
CA THR A 68 -20.38 -18.50 16.33
C THR A 68 -21.72 -17.78 16.48
N ALA A 69 -21.71 -16.45 16.56
CA ALA A 69 -22.93 -15.65 16.63
C ALA A 69 -23.81 -15.82 15.37
N ALA A 70 -23.21 -15.79 14.18
CA ALA A 70 -23.92 -16.02 12.92
C ALA A 70 -24.47 -17.46 12.85
N LEU A 71 -23.67 -18.43 13.27
CA LEU A 71 -24.05 -19.85 13.31
C LEU A 71 -25.25 -20.09 14.22
N ASN A 72 -25.31 -19.43 15.38
CA ASN A 72 -26.43 -19.53 16.32
C ASN A 72 -27.69 -18.81 15.83
N LYS A 73 -27.54 -17.72 15.07
CA LYS A 73 -28.67 -16.95 14.49
C LYS A 73 -29.24 -17.55 13.21
N ARG A 74 -28.49 -18.42 12.52
CA ARG A 74 -28.95 -18.99 11.25
C ARG A 74 -30.17 -19.88 11.47
N VAL A 75 -31.08 -19.85 10.51
CA VAL A 75 -32.18 -20.83 10.44
C VAL A 75 -31.67 -22.05 9.67
N GLY A 76 -31.75 -23.23 10.27
CA GLY A 76 -31.33 -24.48 9.63
C GLY A 76 -32.00 -24.67 8.26
N GLY A 77 -31.26 -25.16 7.27
CA GLY A 77 -31.74 -25.35 5.90
C GLY A 77 -31.74 -24.09 5.02
N THR A 78 -31.63 -22.90 5.60
CA THR A 78 -31.49 -21.67 4.80
C THR A 78 -30.14 -21.64 4.06
N GLY A 79 -30.17 -21.12 2.84
CA GLY A 79 -28.99 -21.08 1.97
C GLY A 79 -28.63 -22.41 1.29
N GLN A 80 -29.27 -23.54 1.63
CA GLN A 80 -28.99 -24.82 0.94
C GLN A 80 -29.41 -24.80 -0.53
N TRP A 81 -30.44 -24.01 -0.88
CA TRP A 81 -30.94 -23.84 -2.24
C TRP A 81 -29.85 -23.43 -3.24
N ILE A 82 -28.81 -22.72 -2.80
CA ILE A 82 -27.76 -22.23 -3.70
C ILE A 82 -26.90 -23.36 -4.25
N PHE A 83 -26.77 -24.48 -3.54
CA PHE A 83 -25.91 -25.59 -3.98
C PHE A 83 -26.49 -26.34 -5.18
N GLU A 84 -27.79 -26.20 -5.40
CA GLU A 84 -28.51 -26.76 -6.54
C GLU A 84 -28.73 -25.71 -7.64
N ASP A 85 -28.39 -24.45 -7.40
CA ASP A 85 -28.58 -23.36 -8.36
C ASP A 85 -27.63 -23.51 -9.56
N PRO A 86 -28.13 -23.49 -10.80
CA PRO A 86 -27.30 -23.62 -12.00
C PRO A 86 -26.18 -22.58 -12.08
N THR A 87 -26.42 -21.34 -11.64
CA THR A 87 -25.44 -20.26 -11.63
C THR A 87 -24.27 -20.58 -10.72
N TYR A 88 -24.57 -21.12 -9.53
CA TYR A 88 -23.55 -21.59 -8.59
C TYR A 88 -22.78 -22.78 -9.16
N LEU A 89 -23.48 -23.74 -9.78
CA LEU A 89 -22.85 -24.92 -10.37
C LEU A 89 -21.94 -24.58 -11.55
N GLU A 90 -22.30 -23.59 -12.36
CA GLU A 90 -21.45 -23.07 -13.44
C GLU A 90 -20.25 -22.30 -12.89
N TRP A 91 -20.47 -21.40 -11.94
CA TRP A 91 -19.37 -20.70 -11.26
C TRP A 91 -18.37 -21.68 -10.63
N LYS A 92 -18.86 -22.72 -9.95
CA LYS A 92 -18.02 -23.74 -9.31
C LYS A 92 -17.11 -24.50 -10.28
N LYS A 93 -17.44 -24.54 -11.58
CA LYS A 93 -16.62 -25.20 -12.62
C LYS A 93 -15.44 -24.34 -13.10
N GLY A 94 -15.30 -23.10 -12.64
CA GLY A 94 -14.20 -22.21 -13.01
C GLY A 94 -14.62 -20.79 -13.43
N GLY A 95 -15.79 -20.33 -12.99
CA GLY A 95 -16.21 -18.94 -13.18
C GLY A 95 -15.35 -17.97 -12.37
N SER A 96 -15.24 -16.73 -12.85
CA SER A 96 -14.39 -15.72 -12.22
C SER A 96 -15.03 -15.10 -10.96
N ILE A 97 -16.30 -14.68 -11.04
CA ILE A 97 -17.00 -13.97 -9.96
C ILE A 97 -18.48 -14.40 -9.92
N LEU A 98 -18.98 -14.69 -8.72
CA LEU A 98 -20.41 -14.92 -8.44
C LEU A 98 -20.88 -13.90 -7.39
N TRP A 99 -21.90 -13.12 -7.73
CA TRP A 99 -22.51 -12.16 -6.81
C TRP A 99 -23.75 -12.77 -6.14
N ILE A 100 -23.72 -12.86 -4.81
CA ILE A 100 -24.85 -13.30 -4.00
C ILE A 100 -25.35 -12.07 -3.23
N HIS A 101 -26.57 -11.64 -3.49
CA HIS A 101 -27.20 -10.56 -2.75
C HIS A 101 -28.33 -11.12 -1.87
N GLY A 102 -28.24 -10.89 -0.57
CA GLY A 102 -29.32 -11.18 0.36
C GLY A 102 -30.26 -9.98 0.51
N LYS A 103 -31.53 -10.22 0.86
CA LYS A 103 -32.44 -9.16 1.29
C LYS A 103 -32.12 -8.80 2.75
N GLY A 104 -31.02 -8.09 2.94
CA GLY A 104 -30.64 -7.51 4.23
C GLY A 104 -31.06 -6.05 4.27
N ASN A 105 -31.91 -5.67 5.23
CA ASN A 105 -31.90 -4.28 5.67
C ASN A 105 -30.47 -3.99 6.16
N VAL A 106 -29.82 -3.04 5.50
CA VAL A 106 -28.52 -2.51 5.90
C VAL A 106 -28.71 -1.83 7.24
N TYR A 107 -28.29 -2.47 8.33
CA TYR A 107 -27.99 -1.75 9.56
C TYR A 107 -26.53 -1.30 9.46
N LEU A 108 -26.33 0.00 9.21
CA LEU A 108 -25.06 0.64 9.48
C LEU A 108 -24.84 0.57 10.99
N ILE A 109 -23.91 -0.27 11.45
CA ILE A 109 -23.33 -0.06 12.77
C ILE A 109 -22.25 0.99 12.56
N SER A 110 -22.60 2.25 12.82
CA SER A 110 -21.63 3.34 12.94
C SER A 110 -20.85 3.11 14.24
N THR A 111 -19.54 2.93 14.15
CA THR A 111 -18.64 3.04 15.31
C THR A 111 -18.19 4.49 15.44
N ASP A 112 -19.12 5.36 15.80
CA ASP A 112 -18.79 6.59 16.52
C ASP A 112 -19.29 6.41 17.94
N GLN A 113 -18.43 5.88 18.81
CA GLN A 113 -18.19 6.35 20.18
C GLN A 113 -17.15 5.42 20.85
N ILE A 114 -15.92 5.95 20.96
CA ILE A 114 -14.94 5.88 22.06
C ILE A 114 -14.60 4.50 22.62
#